data_AF-A0A268TJU8-F1
#
_entry.id   AF-A0A268TJU8-F1
#
_cell.length_a   1.000
_cell.length_b   1.000
_cell.length_c   1.000
_cell.angle_alpha   90.00
_cell.angle_beta   90.00
_cell.angle_gamma   90.00
#
_symmetry.space_group_name_H-M   'P 1'
#
loop_
_entity.id
_entity.type
_entity.pdbx_description
1 polymer ?
#
loop_
_entity_poly.entity_id
_entity_poly.type
_entity_poly.pdbx_seq_one_letter_code
_entity_poly.pdbx_strand_id
1 'polypeptide(L)'
;MKRYHSDILDALSIMLELFLLKKEEPNIIASLIEKAHKRQPIKQDFKELLSQKTNIQINLNVNILKILKVINTSDITPETIESFLNIISQKKTTNKLYYYSTPKEVNHLLCLLLDLKPKESLYNPCYGIGSIFLSIASIMKEHDIELFGEELDERFSTIAKLIARLSDIDGSNLIVNDILKRTAFKRNGEIIKFDKVICNPPLYAHMGIEQLKEDERFSKIGILVKNYPELVFLTHALSHLKDRGVFIVRNQTLLKQGLESKLREKLLKEKMIEAVIELPKNIFPHQGYDFSILVISYDNSLVKHIDASSFYEKDGKYNKLVDIDKIVSMFKSPKSSEFSKVTELKKLYVDDLRASHHVHTTKLTKKTLLLKDLDLEIFRGQRVHDIVDSTHKIKYFDLGIADFAQFGFSEKFSNEKESSEIAKILKYSLRPYDLLLSLRGVMPKVSILSPNLEDTLAIANAGIIILRFQNKEDALALYCYLFSKKGYSALSYIYENSAENIVNAESLLNLVLPKNFHDYASKMQQIEELKEEYLRLDAKVLKLKEEF
;
A
#
# COMPACT_ATOMS: atom_id res chain seq x y z
N MET A 1 0.32 32.69 -8.62
CA MET A 1 0.15 31.91 -9.86
C MET A 1 -1.16 31.12 -9.90
N LYS A 2 -1.38 30.13 -9.02
CA LYS A 2 -2.55 29.23 -9.09
C LYS A 2 -3.93 29.90 -9.31
N ARG A 3 -4.28 30.98 -8.58
CA ARG A 3 -5.58 31.66 -8.74
C ARG A 3 -5.86 32.14 -10.18
N TYR A 4 -4.82 32.33 -10.99
CA TYR A 4 -4.89 32.93 -12.32
C TYR A 4 -4.74 31.92 -13.46
N HIS A 5 -4.60 30.62 -13.14
CA HIS A 5 -4.47 29.53 -14.10
C HIS A 5 -5.48 28.43 -13.72
N SER A 6 -6.14 27.84 -14.71
CA SER A 6 -7.09 26.75 -14.51
C SER A 6 -6.39 25.44 -14.13
N ASP A 7 -5.22 25.19 -14.72
CA ASP A 7 -4.39 24.01 -14.45
C ASP A 7 -3.26 24.35 -13.47
N ILE A 8 -3.08 23.50 -12.45
CA ILE A 8 -1.97 23.63 -11.50
C ILE A 8 -0.62 23.29 -12.15
N LEU A 9 -0.61 22.46 -13.20
CA LEU A 9 0.60 22.09 -13.93
C LEU A 9 1.18 23.28 -14.66
N ASP A 10 0.34 24.11 -15.29
CA ASP A 10 0.78 25.34 -15.93
C ASP A 10 1.42 26.30 -14.92
N ALA A 11 0.74 26.49 -13.78
CA ALA A 11 1.27 27.32 -12.71
C ALA A 11 2.58 26.78 -12.14
N LEU A 12 2.76 25.45 -12.08
CA LEU A 12 3.98 24.81 -11.62
C LEU A 12 5.11 24.98 -12.64
N SER A 13 4.87 24.69 -13.91
CA SER A 13 5.84 24.88 -14.99
C SER A 13 6.34 26.32 -15.07
N ILE A 14 5.46 27.32 -15.01
CA ILE A 14 5.88 28.73 -14.99
C ILE A 14 6.74 29.05 -13.77
N MET A 15 6.42 28.50 -12.60
CA MET A 15 7.24 28.72 -11.39
C MET A 15 8.63 28.08 -11.53
N LEU A 16 8.73 26.87 -12.09
CA LEU A 16 10.01 26.20 -12.33
C LEU A 16 10.87 26.95 -13.37
N GLU A 17 10.25 27.50 -14.42
CA GLU A 17 10.93 28.38 -15.39
C GLU A 17 11.48 29.64 -14.72
N LEU A 18 10.75 30.22 -13.78
CA LEU A 18 11.23 31.37 -13.02
C LEU A 18 12.38 31.00 -12.07
N PHE A 19 12.37 29.79 -11.49
CA PHE A 19 13.49 29.28 -10.72
C PHE A 19 14.74 29.08 -11.60
N LEU A 20 14.57 28.53 -12.81
CA LEU A 20 15.66 28.38 -13.78
C LEU A 20 16.20 29.74 -14.20
N LEU A 21 15.33 30.69 -14.52
CA LEU A 21 15.73 32.06 -14.86
C LEU A 21 16.52 32.71 -13.72
N LYS A 22 16.12 32.49 -12.46
CA LYS A 22 16.88 32.98 -11.30
C LYS A 22 18.26 32.35 -11.19
N LYS A 23 18.37 31.05 -11.50
CA LYS A 23 19.61 30.29 -11.47
C LYS A 23 20.58 30.70 -12.58
N GLU A 24 20.07 30.87 -13.80
CA GLU A 24 20.89 31.08 -15.01
C GLU A 24 21.12 32.57 -15.33
N GLU A 25 20.11 33.41 -15.11
CA GLU A 25 20.09 34.81 -15.56
C GLU A 25 19.59 35.76 -14.44
N PRO A 26 20.20 35.76 -13.23
CA PRO A 26 19.68 36.48 -12.05
C PRO A 26 19.51 38.00 -12.27
N ASN A 27 20.35 38.59 -13.12
CA ASN A 27 20.34 40.02 -13.42
C ASN A 27 19.05 40.46 -14.16
N ILE A 28 18.43 39.58 -14.95
CA ILE A 28 17.18 39.90 -15.67
C ILE A 28 16.06 40.14 -14.67
N ILE A 29 15.94 39.29 -13.65
CA ILE A 29 14.94 39.43 -12.60
C ILE A 29 15.15 40.74 -11.82
N ALA A 30 16.40 41.05 -11.45
CA ALA A 30 16.74 42.29 -10.76
C ALA A 30 16.39 43.54 -11.60
N SER A 31 16.71 43.52 -12.89
CA SER A 31 16.41 44.60 -13.84
C SER A 31 14.89 44.84 -13.97
N LEU A 32 14.09 43.78 -14.08
CA LEU A 32 12.63 43.90 -14.11
C LEU A 32 12.06 44.50 -12.81
N ILE A 33 12.62 44.16 -11.66
CA ILE A 33 12.22 44.76 -10.37
C ILE A 33 12.58 46.26 -10.34
N GLU A 34 13.75 46.64 -10.82
CA GLU A 34 14.18 48.04 -10.89
C GLU A 34 13.30 48.87 -11.83
N LYS A 35 13.01 48.36 -13.03
CA LYS A 35 12.05 48.98 -13.97
C LYS A 35 10.70 49.22 -13.30
N ALA A 36 10.18 48.23 -12.58
CA ALA A 36 8.92 48.36 -11.87
C ALA A 36 8.95 49.45 -10.77
N HIS A 37 10.06 49.58 -10.04
CA HIS A 37 10.25 50.66 -9.05
C HIS A 37 10.30 52.04 -9.71
N LYS A 38 10.85 52.14 -10.93
CA LYS A 38 10.81 53.35 -11.77
C LYS A 38 9.44 53.60 -12.42
N ARG A 39 8.40 52.84 -12.04
CA ARG A 39 7.03 52.88 -12.60
C ARG A 39 6.96 52.60 -14.10
N GLN A 40 7.96 51.92 -14.65
CA GLN A 40 7.96 51.48 -16.04
C GLN A 40 7.12 50.19 -16.20
N PRO A 41 6.44 49.99 -17.36
CA PRO A 41 5.65 48.80 -17.59
C PRO A 41 6.54 47.55 -17.70
N ILE A 42 6.24 46.53 -16.90
CA ILE A 42 7.01 45.26 -16.89
C ILE A 42 6.20 44.06 -17.38
N LYS A 43 4.90 44.24 -17.67
CA LYS A 43 4.01 43.12 -18.01
C LYS A 43 4.37 42.48 -19.35
N GLN A 44 4.68 43.30 -20.34
CA GLN A 44 5.02 42.83 -21.68
C GLN A 44 6.41 42.19 -21.70
N ASP A 45 7.41 42.85 -21.09
CA ASP A 45 8.76 42.30 -20.90
C ASP A 45 8.71 40.91 -20.24
N PHE A 46 7.94 40.77 -19.15
CA PHE A 46 7.78 39.48 -18.45
C PHE A 46 7.12 38.41 -19.33
N LYS A 47 6.12 38.79 -20.14
CA LYS A 47 5.44 37.87 -21.06
C LYS A 47 6.40 37.40 -22.14
N GLU A 48 7.12 38.31 -22.78
CA GLU A 48 8.08 38.00 -23.85
C GLU A 48 9.18 37.08 -23.33
N LEU A 49 9.75 37.39 -22.16
CA LEU A 49 10.77 36.60 -21.52
C LEU A 49 10.35 35.14 -21.31
N LEU A 50 9.16 34.91 -20.74
CA LEU A 50 8.69 33.56 -20.50
C LEU A 50 8.16 32.86 -21.76
N SER A 51 7.62 33.60 -22.73
CA SER A 51 7.17 33.02 -24.01
C SER A 51 8.32 32.43 -24.83
N GLN A 52 9.56 32.87 -24.59
CA GLN A 52 10.76 32.28 -25.18
C GLN A 52 11.14 30.93 -24.56
N LYS A 53 10.70 30.66 -23.32
CA LYS A 53 11.04 29.44 -22.57
C LYS A 53 9.90 28.43 -22.53
N THR A 54 8.65 28.89 -22.53
CA THR A 54 7.47 28.02 -22.48
C THR A 54 6.32 28.49 -23.38
N ASN A 55 5.54 27.55 -23.89
CA ASN A 55 4.34 27.81 -24.69
C ASN A 55 3.09 28.09 -23.83
N ILE A 56 3.21 28.10 -22.49
CA ILE A 56 2.10 28.30 -21.58
C ILE A 56 1.66 29.78 -21.59
N GLN A 57 0.36 30.02 -21.77
CA GLN A 57 -0.19 31.38 -21.72
C GLN A 57 -0.17 31.94 -20.29
N ILE A 58 0.44 33.11 -20.13
CA ILE A 58 0.56 33.77 -18.82
C ILE A 58 -0.56 34.79 -18.64
N ASN A 59 -1.31 34.64 -17.55
CA ASN A 59 -2.31 35.62 -17.15
C ASN A 59 -1.66 36.88 -16.55
N LEU A 60 -1.69 37.99 -17.27
CA LEU A 60 -1.08 39.27 -16.88
C LEU A 60 -1.78 40.01 -15.71
N ASN A 61 -2.84 39.42 -15.15
CA ASN A 61 -3.47 39.90 -13.91
C ASN A 61 -2.76 39.40 -12.65
N VAL A 62 -1.79 38.50 -12.77
CA VAL A 62 -0.92 38.12 -11.66
C VAL A 62 -0.12 39.33 -11.16
N ASN A 63 0.17 39.36 -9.86
CA ASN A 63 1.08 40.37 -9.31
C ASN A 63 2.54 40.00 -9.63
N ILE A 64 2.97 40.35 -10.86
CA ILE A 64 4.30 40.04 -11.40
C ILE A 64 5.40 40.57 -10.49
N LEU A 65 5.31 41.82 -10.04
CA LEU A 65 6.33 42.42 -9.16
C LEU A 65 6.48 41.63 -7.85
N LYS A 66 5.38 41.20 -7.23
CA LYS A 66 5.43 40.38 -6.01
C LYS A 66 6.11 39.03 -6.28
N ILE A 67 5.80 38.39 -7.41
CA ILE A 67 6.42 37.11 -7.79
C ILE A 67 7.93 37.32 -7.97
N LEU A 68 8.34 38.28 -8.80
CA LEU A 68 9.76 38.58 -9.06
C LEU A 68 10.52 38.89 -7.77
N LYS A 69 9.93 39.68 -6.85
CA LYS A 69 10.55 39.97 -5.54
C LYS A 69 10.78 38.71 -4.72
N VAL A 70 9.77 37.84 -4.61
CA VAL A 70 9.88 36.57 -3.87
C VAL A 70 10.96 35.68 -4.50
N ILE A 71 10.94 35.52 -5.82
CA ILE A 71 11.96 34.71 -6.54
C ILE A 71 13.36 35.29 -6.33
N ASN A 72 13.50 36.62 -6.40
CA ASN A 72 14.81 37.25 -6.28
C ASN A 72 15.43 37.10 -4.89
N THR A 73 14.62 37.07 -3.84
CA THR A 73 15.08 36.91 -2.44
C THR A 73 15.12 35.46 -1.98
N SER A 74 14.53 34.53 -2.72
CA SER A 74 14.54 33.11 -2.36
C SER A 74 15.85 32.47 -2.79
N ASP A 75 16.38 31.60 -1.94
CA ASP A 75 17.47 30.70 -2.32
C ASP A 75 16.88 29.54 -3.14
N ILE A 76 17.49 29.24 -4.28
CA ILE A 76 17.00 28.24 -5.24
C ILE A 76 17.96 27.06 -5.21
N THR A 77 17.89 26.30 -4.12
CA THR A 77 18.62 25.03 -3.95
C THR A 77 17.71 23.84 -4.26
N PRO A 78 18.26 22.66 -4.59
CA PRO A 78 17.48 21.42 -4.75
C PRO A 78 16.56 21.13 -3.57
N GLU A 79 17.03 21.33 -2.33
CA GLU A 79 16.26 21.07 -1.09
C GLU A 79 15.07 22.02 -0.95
N THR A 80 15.24 23.29 -1.35
CA THR A 80 14.18 24.30 -1.30
C THR A 80 13.11 24.00 -2.36
N ILE A 81 13.52 23.59 -3.56
CA ILE A 81 12.61 23.16 -4.64
C ILE A 81 11.87 21.88 -4.26
N GLU A 82 12.57 20.90 -3.68
CA GLU A 82 11.97 19.65 -3.21
C GLU A 82 10.93 19.92 -2.12
N SER A 83 11.24 20.80 -1.16
CA SER A 83 10.29 21.22 -0.13
C SER A 83 9.07 21.92 -0.73
N PHE A 84 9.27 22.81 -1.71
CA PHE A 84 8.19 23.47 -2.45
C PHE A 84 7.29 22.45 -3.17
N LEU A 85 7.88 21.49 -3.89
CA LEU A 85 7.13 20.46 -4.61
C LEU A 85 6.39 19.51 -3.68
N ASN A 86 7.01 19.10 -2.58
CA ASN A 86 6.39 18.25 -1.57
C ASN A 86 5.15 18.94 -0.97
N ILE A 87 5.23 20.24 -0.65
CA ILE A 87 4.08 21.01 -0.15
C ILE A 87 2.95 21.06 -1.19
N ILE A 88 3.28 21.18 -2.47
CA ILE A 88 2.27 21.28 -3.54
C ILE A 88 1.65 19.91 -3.85
N SER A 89 2.45 18.85 -3.90
CA SER A 89 2.01 17.50 -4.27
C SER A 89 1.07 16.91 -3.22
N GLN A 90 1.34 17.14 -1.93
CA GLN A 90 0.53 16.61 -0.83
C GLN A 90 -0.89 17.21 -0.77
N LYS A 91 -1.09 18.41 -1.34
CA LYS A 91 -2.39 19.07 -1.33
C LYS A 91 -3.38 18.33 -2.24
N LYS A 92 -4.59 18.10 -1.71
CA LYS A 92 -5.70 17.57 -2.51
C LYS A 92 -6.08 18.60 -3.57
N THR A 93 -5.71 18.31 -4.82
CA THR A 93 -5.98 19.16 -5.99
C THR A 93 -6.69 18.34 -7.07
N THR A 94 -7.30 19.02 -8.04
CA THR A 94 -7.95 18.40 -9.20
C THR A 94 -7.02 17.48 -9.98
N ASN A 95 -5.75 17.88 -10.15
CA ASN A 95 -4.73 17.11 -10.86
C ASN A 95 -4.13 15.97 -10.04
N LYS A 96 -4.44 15.87 -8.75
CA LYS A 96 -4.01 14.77 -7.86
C LYS A 96 -2.51 14.48 -7.92
N LEU A 97 -1.69 15.55 -7.85
CA LEU A 97 -0.22 15.49 -7.96
C LEU A 97 0.47 14.49 -7.03
N TYR A 98 -0.15 14.16 -5.89
CA TYR A 98 0.32 13.11 -4.96
C TYR A 98 0.41 11.70 -5.57
N TYR A 99 -0.21 11.45 -6.74
CA TYR A 99 -0.02 10.19 -7.47
C TYR A 99 1.22 10.17 -8.36
N TYR A 100 1.77 11.35 -8.67
CA TYR A 100 2.88 11.51 -9.64
C TYR A 100 4.15 12.07 -8.98
N SER A 101 4.14 12.14 -7.64
CA SER A 101 5.24 12.59 -6.80
C SER A 101 5.34 11.66 -5.60
N THR A 102 6.56 11.23 -5.30
CA THR A 102 6.87 10.40 -4.14
C THR A 102 7.24 11.33 -2.97
N PRO A 103 6.80 11.05 -1.73
CA PRO A 103 7.21 11.84 -0.56
C PRO A 103 8.73 11.95 -0.46
N LYS A 104 9.24 13.13 -0.10
CA LYS A 104 10.70 13.42 -0.15
C LYS A 104 11.53 12.46 0.70
N GLU A 105 11.04 12.07 1.87
CA GLU A 105 11.74 11.16 2.77
C GLU A 105 11.83 9.74 2.18
N VAL A 106 10.80 9.33 1.43
CA VAL A 106 10.80 8.07 0.70
C VAL A 106 11.77 8.14 -0.47
N ASN A 107 11.74 9.21 -1.29
CA ASN A 107 12.72 9.40 -2.37
C ASN A 107 14.16 9.35 -1.86
N HIS A 108 14.43 10.03 -0.73
CA HIS A 108 15.75 10.02 -0.10
C HIS A 108 16.19 8.60 0.27
N LEU A 109 15.30 7.81 0.91
CA LEU A 109 15.59 6.40 1.19
C LEU A 109 15.83 5.58 -0.10
N LEU A 110 15.00 5.75 -1.14
CA LEU A 110 15.17 5.01 -2.40
C LEU A 110 16.55 5.27 -3.02
N CYS A 111 16.98 6.54 -3.08
CA CYS A 111 18.30 6.91 -3.62
C CYS A 111 19.45 6.30 -2.80
N LEU A 112 19.36 6.30 -1.47
CA LEU A 112 20.39 5.72 -0.60
C LEU A 112 20.48 4.19 -0.74
N LEU A 113 19.35 3.52 -1.00
CA LEU A 113 19.31 2.06 -1.26
C LEU A 113 19.84 1.71 -2.65
N LEU A 114 19.58 2.56 -3.64
CA LEU A 114 20.04 2.39 -5.02
C LEU A 114 21.56 2.42 -5.10
N ASP A 115 22.20 3.23 -4.23
CA ASP A 115 23.65 3.40 -4.12
C ASP A 115 24.31 3.78 -5.46
N LEU A 116 23.70 4.75 -6.15
CA LEU A 116 24.12 5.27 -7.45
C LEU A 116 25.52 5.90 -7.39
N LYS A 117 26.38 5.56 -8.35
CA LYS A 117 27.76 6.07 -8.48
C LYS A 117 27.89 7.00 -9.69
N PRO A 118 28.90 7.89 -9.72
CA PRO A 118 29.21 8.67 -10.92
C PRO A 118 29.45 7.75 -12.13
N LYS A 119 28.99 8.20 -13.30
CA LYS A 119 29.02 7.54 -14.62
C LYS A 119 28.14 6.31 -14.77
N GLU A 120 27.36 5.97 -13.75
CA GLU A 120 26.34 4.93 -13.88
C GLU A 120 25.10 5.47 -14.60
N SER A 121 24.48 4.57 -15.36
CA SER A 121 23.21 4.83 -16.04
C SER A 121 22.04 4.55 -15.10
N LEU A 122 21.12 5.52 -14.97
CA LEU A 122 19.91 5.43 -14.17
C LEU A 122 18.69 5.42 -15.06
N TYR A 123 17.80 4.45 -14.86
CA TYR A 123 16.54 4.36 -15.59
C TYR A 123 15.31 4.39 -14.67
N ASN A 124 14.32 5.22 -15.03
CA ASN A 124 13.00 5.27 -14.39
C ASN A 124 11.86 5.17 -15.43
N PRO A 125 11.08 4.07 -15.46
CA PRO A 125 10.05 3.82 -16.47
C PRO A 125 8.73 4.59 -16.24
N CYS A 126 8.63 5.38 -15.17
CA CYS A 126 7.44 6.13 -14.78
C CYS A 126 7.82 7.26 -13.83
N TYR A 127 8.65 8.19 -14.31
CA TYR A 127 9.27 9.20 -13.44
C TYR A 127 8.31 10.30 -12.96
N GLY A 128 7.08 10.35 -13.46
CA GLY A 128 6.06 11.31 -13.05
C GLY A 128 6.54 12.74 -13.25
N ILE A 129 6.38 13.58 -12.23
CA ILE A 129 6.88 14.97 -12.31
C ILE A 129 8.40 15.08 -12.10
N GLY A 130 9.14 14.00 -11.89
CA GLY A 130 10.60 14.04 -11.69
C GLY A 130 11.04 14.36 -10.26
N SER A 131 10.18 14.17 -9.25
CA SER A 131 10.51 14.49 -7.84
C SER A 131 11.77 13.79 -7.32
N ILE A 132 12.07 12.58 -7.80
CA ILE A 132 13.25 11.79 -7.42
C ILE A 132 14.56 12.45 -7.87
N PHE A 133 14.56 13.26 -8.93
CA PHE A 133 15.76 13.90 -9.46
C PHE A 133 16.35 14.93 -8.49
N LEU A 134 15.49 15.58 -7.70
CA LEU A 134 15.93 16.50 -6.64
C LEU A 134 16.65 15.76 -5.52
N SER A 135 16.13 14.59 -5.13
CA SER A 135 16.75 13.76 -4.10
C SER A 135 18.07 13.13 -4.59
N ILE A 136 18.19 12.86 -5.90
CA ILE A 136 19.46 12.45 -6.51
C ILE A 136 20.48 13.58 -6.40
N ALA A 137 20.10 14.80 -6.79
CA ALA A 137 21.00 15.95 -6.71
C ALA A 137 21.38 16.34 -5.27
N SER A 138 20.51 16.12 -4.28
CA SER A 138 20.88 16.39 -2.89
C SER A 138 21.85 15.36 -2.30
N ILE A 139 21.86 14.12 -2.81
CA ILE A 139 22.75 13.05 -2.34
C ILE A 139 24.08 13.03 -3.10
N MET A 140 24.05 13.24 -4.42
CA MET A 140 25.23 13.15 -5.27
C MET A 140 25.98 14.49 -5.29
N LYS A 141 27.26 14.46 -4.91
CA LYS A 141 28.14 15.63 -5.00
C LYS A 141 28.56 15.97 -6.43
N GLU A 142 28.65 14.96 -7.28
CA GLU A 142 28.98 15.07 -8.70
C GLU A 142 27.77 14.56 -9.49
N HIS A 143 27.16 15.41 -10.31
CA HIS A 143 25.97 15.09 -11.11
C HIS A 143 26.30 14.42 -12.45
N ASP A 144 27.38 13.64 -12.48
CA ASP A 144 27.83 12.89 -13.66
C ASP A 144 27.08 11.55 -13.72
N ILE A 145 25.81 11.56 -14.09
CA ILE A 145 25.00 10.35 -14.30
C ILE A 145 24.29 10.42 -15.66
N GLU A 146 24.06 9.26 -16.27
CA GLU A 146 23.25 9.18 -17.48
C GLU A 146 21.80 8.87 -17.10
N LEU A 147 20.95 9.91 -17.07
CA LEU A 147 19.55 9.77 -16.69
C LEU A 147 18.67 9.40 -17.88
N PHE A 148 17.99 8.27 -17.80
CA PHE A 148 17.01 7.77 -18.77
C PHE A 148 15.64 7.60 -18.11
N GLY A 149 14.58 7.82 -18.88
CA GLY A 149 13.25 7.54 -18.36
C GLY A 149 12.13 7.71 -19.35
N GLU A 150 10.98 7.15 -19.00
CA GLU A 150 9.75 7.21 -19.80
C GLU A 150 8.59 7.74 -18.95
N GLU A 151 7.78 8.62 -19.53
CA GLU A 151 6.54 9.13 -18.92
C GLU A 151 5.44 9.22 -19.97
N LEU A 152 4.21 8.92 -19.59
CA LEU A 152 3.08 8.91 -20.52
C LEU A 152 2.55 10.32 -20.78
N ASP A 153 2.49 11.18 -19.76
CA ASP A 153 1.97 12.55 -19.87
C ASP A 153 3.09 13.55 -20.22
N GLU A 154 2.95 14.19 -21.38
CA GLU A 154 3.89 15.21 -21.88
C GLU A 154 4.08 16.38 -20.91
N ARG A 155 3.05 16.77 -20.15
CA ARG A 155 3.14 17.87 -19.19
C ARG A 155 4.00 17.47 -17.98
N PHE A 156 3.86 16.22 -17.51
CA PHE A 156 4.73 15.68 -16.46
C PHE A 156 6.17 15.55 -16.96
N SER A 157 6.37 15.09 -18.20
CA SER A 157 7.69 15.06 -18.84
C SER A 157 8.33 16.45 -18.92
N THR A 158 7.57 17.47 -19.30
CA THR A 158 8.05 18.86 -19.33
C THR A 158 8.48 19.34 -17.94
N ILE A 159 7.65 19.12 -16.92
CA ILE A 159 7.99 19.47 -15.53
C ILE A 159 9.24 18.73 -15.06
N ALA A 160 9.34 17.43 -15.34
CA ALA A 160 10.46 16.59 -14.94
C ALA A 160 11.78 17.05 -15.59
N LYS A 161 11.76 17.50 -16.85
CA LYS A 161 12.92 18.08 -17.54
C LYS A 161 13.37 19.41 -16.92
N LEU A 162 12.42 20.26 -16.52
CA LEU A 162 12.74 21.49 -15.80
C LEU A 162 13.38 21.19 -14.45
N ILE A 163 12.87 20.17 -13.73
CA ILE A 163 13.45 19.72 -12.47
C ILE A 163 14.85 19.13 -12.67
N ALA A 164 15.06 18.29 -13.69
CA ALA A 164 16.38 17.73 -13.99
C ALA A 164 17.40 18.85 -14.25
N ARG A 165 17.03 19.86 -15.06
CA ARG A 165 17.87 21.04 -15.31
C ARG A 165 18.13 21.88 -14.06
N LEU A 166 17.11 22.10 -13.22
CA LEU A 166 17.30 22.76 -11.91
C LEU A 166 18.25 21.99 -10.99
N SER A 167 18.31 20.68 -11.17
CA SER A 167 19.14 19.74 -10.41
C SER A 167 20.51 19.51 -11.06
N ASP A 168 20.86 20.24 -12.12
CA ASP A 168 22.10 20.07 -12.90
C ASP A 168 22.32 18.64 -13.45
N ILE A 169 21.22 17.95 -13.75
CA ILE A 169 21.21 16.62 -14.38
C ILE A 169 20.75 16.76 -15.84
N ASP A 170 21.46 16.14 -16.77
CA ASP A 170 21.03 16.09 -18.16
C ASP A 170 19.77 15.22 -18.32
N GLY A 171 18.65 15.88 -18.64
CA GLY A 171 17.35 15.25 -18.89
C GLY A 171 17.08 14.93 -20.35
N SER A 172 18.09 14.98 -21.23
CA SER A 172 17.94 14.76 -22.69
C SER A 172 17.30 13.42 -23.04
N ASN A 173 17.55 12.37 -22.25
CA ASN A 173 16.97 11.04 -22.45
C ASN A 173 15.66 10.80 -21.66
N LEU A 174 15.01 11.85 -21.13
CA LEU A 174 13.65 11.77 -20.61
C LEU A 174 12.66 11.91 -21.77
N ILE A 175 11.87 10.87 -22.03
CA ILE A 175 11.01 10.82 -23.21
C ILE A 175 9.54 10.57 -22.87
N VAL A 176 8.66 11.09 -23.73
CA VAL A 176 7.23 10.79 -23.66
C VAL A 176 6.96 9.48 -24.38
N ASN A 177 6.57 8.45 -23.65
CA ASN A 177 6.29 7.13 -24.21
C ASN A 177 5.23 6.34 -23.43
N ASP A 178 4.50 5.51 -24.16
CA ASP A 178 3.64 4.47 -23.60
C ASP A 178 4.40 3.14 -23.58
N ILE A 179 4.93 2.78 -22.40
CA ILE A 179 5.74 1.57 -22.22
C ILE A 179 4.98 0.28 -22.57
N LEU A 180 3.64 0.31 -22.56
CA LEU A 180 2.78 -0.83 -22.86
C LEU A 180 2.68 -1.07 -24.37
N LYS A 181 2.81 -0.02 -25.17
CA LYS A 181 2.74 -0.10 -26.64
C LYS A 181 4.09 -0.38 -27.27
N ARG A 182 5.17 0.18 -26.71
CA ARG A 182 6.53 0.00 -27.23
C ARG A 182 7.57 0.22 -26.16
N THR A 183 8.70 -0.48 -26.26
CA THR A 183 9.92 -0.15 -25.54
C THR A 183 10.71 0.88 -26.35
N ALA A 184 11.01 2.04 -25.77
CA ALA A 184 11.76 3.07 -26.47
C ALA A 184 13.28 2.83 -26.50
N PHE A 185 13.85 2.30 -25.41
CA PHE A 185 15.29 2.11 -25.28
C PHE A 185 15.74 0.75 -25.80
N LYS A 186 15.96 0.67 -27.12
CA LYS A 186 16.54 -0.49 -27.81
C LYS A 186 17.76 -0.11 -28.64
N ARG A 187 18.73 -1.01 -28.72
CA ARG A 187 19.90 -0.91 -29.62
C ARG A 187 20.01 -2.19 -30.43
N ASN A 188 20.00 -2.08 -31.75
CA ASN A 188 20.02 -3.23 -32.69
C ASN A 188 18.91 -4.28 -32.42
N GLY A 189 17.73 -3.83 -32.00
CA GLY A 189 16.59 -4.71 -31.67
C GLY A 189 16.60 -5.24 -30.22
N GLU A 190 17.72 -5.14 -29.51
CA GLU A 190 17.84 -5.58 -28.12
C GLU A 190 17.52 -4.47 -27.13
N ILE A 191 16.94 -4.85 -25.98
CA ILE A 191 16.63 -3.92 -24.88
C ILE A 191 17.91 -3.43 -24.23
N ILE A 192 18.06 -2.10 -24.09
CA ILE A 192 19.21 -1.49 -23.41
C ILE A 192 19.15 -1.82 -21.91
N LYS A 193 20.30 -2.18 -21.34
CA LYS A 193 20.47 -2.47 -19.92
C LYS A 193 21.09 -1.26 -19.20
N PHE A 194 20.51 -0.87 -18.08
CA PHE A 194 20.97 0.24 -17.24
C PHE A 194 21.48 -0.27 -15.90
N ASP A 195 22.54 0.36 -15.39
CA ASP A 195 23.20 -0.04 -14.13
C ASP A 195 22.19 -0.01 -12.98
N LYS A 196 21.46 1.11 -12.86
CA LYS A 196 20.47 1.33 -11.81
C LYS A 196 19.07 1.52 -12.38
N VAL A 197 18.07 0.94 -11.71
CA VAL A 197 16.65 1.13 -12.05
C VAL A 197 15.89 1.57 -10.80
N ILE A 198 15.08 2.62 -10.90
CA ILE A 198 14.22 3.08 -9.80
C ILE A 198 12.80 3.26 -10.30
N CYS A 199 11.82 2.74 -9.55
CA CYS A 199 10.44 2.76 -10.01
C CYS A 199 9.44 2.83 -8.84
N ASN A 200 8.59 3.86 -8.87
CA ASN A 200 7.36 3.94 -8.10
C ASN A 200 6.19 3.87 -9.09
N PRO A 201 5.63 2.68 -9.35
CA PRO A 201 4.69 2.50 -10.43
C PRO A 201 3.32 3.13 -10.11
N PRO A 202 2.58 3.61 -11.12
CA PRO A 202 1.22 4.08 -10.92
C PRO A 202 0.31 2.92 -10.49
N LEU A 203 -0.54 3.15 -9.47
CA LEU A 203 -1.44 2.12 -8.92
C LEU A 203 -2.77 2.00 -9.66
N TYR A 204 -3.15 3.03 -10.42
CA TYR A 204 -4.42 3.11 -11.11
C TYR A 204 -4.17 3.44 -12.59
N ALA A 205 -3.76 2.43 -13.35
CA ALA A 205 -3.64 2.54 -14.80
C ALA A 205 -4.65 1.59 -15.45
N HIS A 206 -5.57 2.13 -16.25
CA HIS A 206 -6.42 1.32 -17.11
C HIS A 206 -5.57 0.80 -18.27
N MET A 207 -5.07 -0.43 -18.14
CA MET A 207 -4.16 -1.01 -19.11
C MET A 207 -4.91 -1.86 -20.14
N GLY A 208 -4.73 -1.53 -21.42
CA GLY A 208 -5.09 -2.41 -22.53
C GLY A 208 -4.09 -3.56 -22.63
N ILE A 209 -4.32 -4.65 -21.89
CA ILE A 209 -3.33 -5.74 -21.76
C ILE A 209 -3.36 -6.77 -22.91
N GLU A 210 -4.29 -6.66 -23.86
CA GLU A 210 -4.48 -7.66 -24.92
C GLU A 210 -3.25 -7.81 -25.83
N GLN A 211 -2.55 -6.70 -26.08
CA GLN A 211 -1.35 -6.66 -26.93
C GLN A 211 -0.07 -7.10 -26.20
N LEU A 212 -0.09 -7.23 -24.86
CA LEU A 212 1.09 -7.61 -24.08
C LEU A 212 1.48 -9.08 -24.24
N LYS A 213 0.61 -9.92 -24.83
CA LYS A 213 0.90 -11.36 -25.01
C LYS A 213 2.05 -11.62 -25.97
N GLU A 214 2.19 -10.76 -26.98
CA GLU A 214 3.17 -10.89 -28.06
C GLU A 214 4.49 -10.19 -27.73
N ASP A 215 4.51 -9.39 -26.65
CA ASP A 215 5.69 -8.68 -26.22
C ASP A 215 6.63 -9.61 -25.43
N GLU A 216 7.89 -9.70 -25.86
CA GLU A 216 8.91 -10.55 -25.24
C GLU A 216 9.15 -10.24 -23.76
N ARG A 217 8.93 -8.99 -23.33
CA ARG A 217 9.09 -8.57 -21.93
C ARG A 217 8.08 -9.27 -21.02
N PHE A 218 6.84 -9.39 -21.49
CA PHE A 218 5.70 -9.83 -20.68
C PHE A 218 5.31 -11.30 -20.93
N SER A 219 5.57 -11.83 -22.13
CA SER A 219 5.20 -13.20 -22.54
C SER A 219 5.76 -14.29 -21.62
N LYS A 220 6.97 -14.12 -21.08
CA LYS A 220 7.64 -15.12 -20.21
C LYS A 220 7.15 -15.15 -18.76
N ILE A 221 6.51 -14.08 -18.28
CA ILE A 221 6.03 -13.96 -16.89
C ILE A 221 4.56 -14.40 -16.75
N GLY A 222 3.90 -14.68 -17.87
CA GLY A 222 2.46 -14.90 -17.93
C GLY A 222 1.69 -13.60 -17.79
N ILE A 223 0.52 -13.52 -18.42
CA ILE A 223 -0.27 -12.29 -18.50
C ILE A 223 -0.76 -11.89 -17.11
N LEU A 224 -0.15 -10.81 -16.57
CA LEU A 224 -0.51 -10.24 -15.29
C LEU A 224 -1.69 -9.27 -15.44
N VAL A 225 -2.82 -9.74 -14.92
CA VAL A 225 -4.00 -9.08 -14.33
C VAL A 225 -4.30 -7.62 -14.74
N LYS A 226 -5.52 -7.40 -15.24
CA LYS A 226 -6.15 -6.07 -15.41
C LYS A 226 -6.15 -5.17 -14.15
N ASN A 227 -5.81 -5.71 -12.97
CA ASN A 227 -6.02 -5.08 -11.67
C ASN A 227 -4.72 -4.71 -10.91
N TYR A 228 -3.53 -5.05 -11.45
CA TYR A 228 -2.23 -4.85 -10.76
C TYR A 228 -1.18 -4.21 -11.69
N PRO A 229 -1.33 -2.91 -12.00
CA PRO A 229 -0.44 -2.20 -12.91
C PRO A 229 1.03 -2.20 -12.47
N GLU A 230 1.31 -2.26 -11.18
CA GLU A 230 2.67 -2.29 -10.63
C GLU A 230 3.51 -3.45 -11.17
N LEU A 231 2.89 -4.59 -11.47
CA LEU A 231 3.61 -5.76 -11.97
C LEU A 231 4.09 -5.57 -13.41
N VAL A 232 3.34 -4.80 -14.20
CA VAL A 232 3.70 -4.49 -15.58
C VAL A 232 4.89 -3.55 -15.60
N PHE A 233 4.86 -2.50 -14.77
CA PHE A 233 6.01 -1.60 -14.61
C PHE A 233 7.23 -2.33 -14.03
N LEU A 234 7.06 -3.16 -13.02
CA LEU A 234 8.15 -3.97 -12.46
C LEU A 234 8.73 -4.91 -13.53
N THR A 235 7.90 -5.61 -14.29
CA THR A 235 8.36 -6.49 -15.39
C THR A 235 9.14 -5.72 -16.45
N HIS A 236 8.62 -4.58 -16.88
CA HIS A 236 9.29 -3.71 -17.86
C HIS A 236 10.64 -3.22 -17.32
N ALA A 237 10.67 -2.72 -16.09
CA ALA A 237 11.86 -2.23 -15.43
C ALA A 237 12.94 -3.32 -15.26
N LEU A 238 12.55 -4.54 -14.88
CA LEU A 238 13.46 -5.68 -14.78
C LEU A 238 14.03 -6.10 -16.14
N SER A 239 13.30 -5.89 -17.24
CA SER A 239 13.83 -6.14 -18.59
C SER A 239 14.99 -5.20 -18.94
N HIS A 240 15.06 -4.03 -18.28
CA HIS A 240 16.11 -3.03 -18.43
C HIS A 240 17.20 -3.10 -17.35
N LEU A 241 17.04 -3.91 -16.31
CA LEU A 241 17.97 -3.98 -15.19
C LEU A 241 19.29 -4.69 -15.54
N LYS A 242 20.42 -4.10 -15.13
CA LYS A 242 21.79 -4.68 -15.20
C LYS A 242 22.37 -5.04 -13.84
N ASP A 243 22.32 -4.15 -12.85
CA ASP A 243 22.95 -4.35 -11.53
C ASP A 243 21.94 -4.28 -10.38
N ARG A 244 21.44 -3.08 -10.03
CA ARG A 244 20.53 -2.90 -8.89
C ARG A 244 19.28 -2.11 -9.23
N GLY A 245 18.13 -2.64 -8.81
CA GLY A 245 16.83 -1.99 -8.92
C GLY A 245 16.19 -1.72 -7.55
N VAL A 246 15.50 -0.58 -7.41
CA VAL A 246 14.73 -0.26 -6.20
C VAL A 246 13.30 0.08 -6.59
N PHE A 247 12.35 -0.68 -6.06
CA PHE A 247 10.94 -0.66 -6.46
C PHE A 247 10.02 -0.43 -5.27
N ILE A 248 9.07 0.49 -5.40
CA ILE A 248 7.94 0.56 -4.46
C ILE A 248 6.86 -0.41 -4.94
N VAL A 249 6.39 -1.27 -4.04
CA VAL A 249 5.31 -2.23 -4.30
C VAL A 249 4.28 -2.17 -3.19
N ARG A 250 3.03 -2.49 -3.48
CA ARG A 250 2.03 -2.72 -2.45
C ARG A 250 2.41 -3.98 -1.66
N ASN A 251 2.16 -3.99 -0.35
CA ASN A 251 2.40 -5.18 0.48
C ASN A 251 1.67 -6.42 -0.04
N GLN A 252 0.53 -6.23 -0.72
CA GLN A 252 -0.24 -7.29 -1.36
C GLN A 252 0.60 -8.11 -2.36
N THR A 253 1.49 -7.46 -3.11
CA THR A 253 2.38 -8.10 -4.09
C THR A 253 3.39 -9.06 -3.45
N LEU A 254 3.62 -8.94 -2.13
CA LEU A 254 4.51 -9.81 -1.36
C LEU A 254 3.80 -11.05 -0.78
N LEU A 255 2.47 -11.13 -0.91
CA LEU A 255 1.65 -12.23 -0.39
C LEU A 255 1.31 -13.23 -1.49
N LYS A 256 1.09 -14.50 -1.11
CA LYS A 256 0.56 -15.54 -2.00
C LYS A 256 -0.94 -15.38 -2.20
N GLN A 257 -1.33 -14.38 -2.98
CA GLN A 257 -2.70 -14.26 -3.47
C GLN A 257 -2.70 -14.01 -4.97
N GLY A 258 -3.57 -14.73 -5.69
CA GLY A 258 -3.81 -14.52 -7.10
C GLY A 258 -2.57 -14.67 -8.00
N LEU A 259 -2.56 -13.87 -9.06
CA LEU A 259 -1.59 -13.96 -10.16
C LEU A 259 -0.22 -13.32 -9.82
N GLU A 260 -0.11 -12.54 -8.74
CA GLU A 260 1.15 -11.95 -8.23
C GLU A 260 2.18 -13.02 -7.84
N SER A 261 1.70 -14.21 -7.46
CA SER A 261 2.52 -15.37 -7.10
C SER A 261 3.59 -15.71 -8.12
N LYS A 262 3.30 -15.60 -9.42
CA LYS A 262 4.25 -15.96 -10.49
C LYS A 262 5.47 -15.06 -10.54
N LEU A 263 5.29 -13.74 -10.39
CA LEU A 263 6.42 -12.80 -10.42
C LEU A 263 7.30 -13.02 -9.18
N ARG A 264 6.69 -13.17 -8.00
CA ARG A 264 7.38 -13.50 -6.76
C ARG A 264 8.18 -14.80 -6.89
N GLU A 265 7.57 -15.87 -7.39
CA GLU A 265 8.22 -17.16 -7.62
C GLU A 265 9.38 -17.04 -8.60
N LYS A 266 9.22 -16.27 -9.68
CA LYS A 266 10.30 -15.99 -10.63
C LYS A 266 11.46 -15.26 -9.94
N LEU A 267 11.19 -14.16 -9.24
CA LEU A 267 12.22 -13.37 -8.54
C LEU A 267 12.98 -14.23 -7.52
N LEU A 268 12.29 -15.09 -6.78
CA LEU A 268 12.92 -16.02 -5.85
C LEU A 268 13.75 -17.09 -6.58
N LYS A 269 13.20 -17.70 -7.63
CA LYS A 269 13.90 -18.74 -8.42
C LYS A 269 15.17 -18.20 -9.09
N GLU A 270 15.11 -16.96 -9.59
CA GLU A 270 16.23 -16.26 -10.22
C GLU A 270 17.15 -15.55 -9.20
N LYS A 271 16.90 -15.73 -7.89
CA LYS A 271 17.71 -15.15 -6.80
C LYS A 271 17.84 -13.63 -6.89
N MET A 272 16.77 -12.98 -7.29
CA MET A 272 16.77 -11.55 -7.62
C MET A 272 16.48 -10.64 -6.42
N ILE A 273 15.98 -11.17 -5.30
CA ILE A 273 15.58 -10.35 -4.16
C ILE A 273 16.78 -10.17 -3.21
N GLU A 274 17.29 -8.94 -3.12
CA GLU A 274 18.34 -8.56 -2.18
C GLU A 274 17.73 -8.20 -0.82
N ALA A 275 16.71 -7.35 -0.83
CA ALA A 275 16.03 -6.91 0.37
C ALA A 275 14.54 -6.60 0.17
N VAL A 276 13.76 -6.77 1.25
CA VAL A 276 12.39 -6.29 1.40
C VAL A 276 12.35 -5.37 2.62
N ILE A 277 11.91 -4.13 2.42
CA ILE A 277 11.84 -3.10 3.47
C ILE A 277 10.39 -2.66 3.58
N GLU A 278 9.73 -3.00 4.68
CA GLU A 278 8.33 -2.65 4.90
C GLU A 278 8.21 -1.23 5.46
N LEU A 279 7.44 -0.38 4.79
CA LEU A 279 7.29 1.03 5.16
C LEU A 279 6.17 1.25 6.19
N PRO A 280 6.20 2.38 6.91
CA PRO A 280 5.05 2.82 7.71
C PRO A 280 3.76 2.90 6.89
N LYS A 281 2.64 2.55 7.53
CA LYS A 281 1.29 2.78 6.97
C LYS A 281 1.06 4.26 6.71
N ASN A 282 0.16 4.62 5.79
CA ASN A 282 -0.23 6.01 5.50
C ASN A 282 0.93 6.96 5.11
N ILE A 283 2.04 6.43 4.57
CA ILE A 283 3.20 7.23 4.15
C ILE A 283 2.96 7.97 2.82
N PHE A 284 2.10 7.43 1.96
CA PHE A 284 1.70 8.03 0.70
C PHE A 284 0.38 8.81 0.84
N PRO A 285 0.38 10.14 0.63
CA PRO A 285 -0.83 10.95 0.76
C PRO A 285 -1.98 10.47 -0.13
N HIS A 286 -3.17 10.37 0.47
CA HIS A 286 -4.43 9.97 -0.18
C HIS A 286 -4.43 8.55 -0.78
N GLN A 287 -3.44 7.72 -0.44
CA GLN A 287 -3.39 6.31 -0.84
C GLN A 287 -3.65 5.42 0.39
N GLY A 288 -4.62 4.52 0.29
CA GLY A 288 -5.05 3.65 1.39
C GLY A 288 -4.34 2.29 1.43
N TYR A 289 -3.18 2.17 0.79
CA TYR A 289 -2.41 0.92 0.73
C TYR A 289 -1.18 1.01 1.63
N ASP A 290 -0.74 -0.16 2.09
CA ASP A 290 0.56 -0.34 2.74
C ASP A 290 1.60 -0.74 1.70
N PHE A 291 2.81 -0.23 1.83
CA PHE A 291 3.86 -0.36 0.82
C PHE A 291 5.14 -0.94 1.41
N SER A 292 5.89 -1.61 0.55
CA SER A 292 7.25 -2.05 0.80
C SER A 292 8.16 -1.57 -0.32
N ILE A 293 9.44 -1.45 0.00
CA ILE A 293 10.51 -1.28 -0.98
C ILE A 293 11.13 -2.66 -1.23
N LEU A 294 11.18 -3.04 -2.50
CA LEU A 294 11.86 -4.22 -2.98
C LEU A 294 13.20 -3.79 -3.61
N VAL A 295 14.30 -4.24 -3.02
CA VAL A 295 15.64 -4.05 -3.58
C VAL A 295 15.99 -5.32 -4.35
N ILE A 296 16.25 -5.15 -5.64
CA ILE A 296 16.52 -6.23 -6.59
C ILE A 296 17.98 -6.13 -7.04
N SER A 297 18.68 -7.26 -7.02
CA SER A 297 19.98 -7.47 -7.65
C SER A 297 20.16 -8.96 -7.95
N TYR A 298 21.23 -9.39 -8.59
CA TYR A 298 21.38 -10.78 -9.03
C TYR A 298 22.12 -11.67 -8.01
N ASP A 299 21.92 -12.98 -8.12
CA ASP A 299 22.68 -14.01 -7.39
C ASP A 299 22.60 -13.98 -5.85
N ASN A 300 21.49 -13.46 -5.31
CA ASN A 300 21.26 -13.36 -3.87
C ASN A 300 20.95 -14.74 -3.23
N SER A 301 21.85 -15.21 -2.37
CA SER A 301 21.62 -16.43 -1.55
C SER A 301 20.92 -16.14 -0.22
N LEU A 302 20.93 -14.87 0.19
CA LEU A 302 20.36 -14.33 1.43
C LEU A 302 19.41 -13.19 1.06
N VAL A 303 18.28 -13.09 1.74
CA VAL A 303 17.34 -11.98 1.62
C VAL A 303 17.31 -11.20 2.94
N LYS A 304 17.50 -9.88 2.85
CA LYS A 304 17.41 -8.96 3.97
C LYS A 304 15.97 -8.47 4.13
N HIS A 305 15.37 -8.70 5.30
CA HIS A 305 14.08 -8.14 5.67
C HIS A 305 14.30 -7.03 6.69
N ILE A 306 13.72 -5.85 6.45
CA ILE A 306 13.78 -4.71 7.38
C ILE A 306 12.36 -4.21 7.63
N ASP A 307 11.89 -4.34 8.87
CA ASP A 307 10.61 -3.79 9.27
C ASP A 307 10.81 -2.35 9.76
N ALA A 308 10.47 -1.40 8.88
CA ALA A 308 10.48 0.03 9.19
C ALA A 308 9.07 0.56 9.49
N SER A 309 8.08 -0.31 9.75
CA SER A 309 6.69 0.10 9.96
C SER A 309 6.49 1.08 11.13
N SER A 310 7.38 1.08 12.12
CA SER A 310 7.38 1.99 13.27
C SER A 310 8.22 3.26 13.07
N PHE A 311 8.86 3.45 11.92
CA PHE A 311 9.84 4.52 11.69
C PHE A 311 9.15 5.75 11.12
N TYR A 312 8.20 6.31 11.87
CA TYR A 312 7.45 7.48 11.42
C TYR A 312 7.12 8.47 12.51
N GLU A 313 6.92 9.72 12.09
CA GLU A 313 6.23 10.74 12.84
C GLU A 313 4.86 11.00 12.20
N LYS A 314 3.84 11.25 13.02
CA LYS A 314 2.51 11.62 12.50
C LYS A 314 2.54 13.04 11.94
N ASP A 315 2.12 13.21 10.70
CA ASP A 315 1.91 14.49 10.02
C ASP A 315 0.44 14.61 9.55
N GLY A 316 -0.41 15.05 10.47
CA GLY A 316 -1.86 15.11 10.25
C GLY A 316 -2.47 13.72 10.04
N LYS A 317 -2.95 13.45 8.82
CA LYS A 317 -3.55 12.16 8.43
C LYS A 317 -2.55 11.16 7.86
N TYR A 318 -1.33 11.61 7.58
CA TYR A 318 -0.28 10.82 6.93
C TYR A 318 0.89 10.66 7.88
N ASN A 319 1.76 9.71 7.56
CA ASN A 319 2.97 9.45 8.31
C ASN A 319 4.17 9.93 7.50
N LYS A 320 5.10 10.59 8.17
CA LYS A 320 6.38 11.02 7.59
C LYS A 320 7.46 10.03 8.03
N LEU A 321 8.22 9.49 7.07
CA LEU A 321 9.31 8.56 7.36
C LEU A 321 10.42 9.28 8.14
N VAL A 322 10.93 8.64 9.19
CA VAL A 322 12.07 9.11 9.98
C VAL A 322 13.13 8.01 10.12
N ASP A 323 14.26 8.33 10.74
CA ASP A 323 15.35 7.37 11.00
C ASP A 323 15.89 6.66 9.74
N ILE A 324 15.94 7.38 8.61
CA ILE A 324 16.37 6.84 7.31
C ILE A 324 17.80 6.25 7.39
N ASP A 325 18.73 6.93 8.07
CA ASP A 325 20.09 6.45 8.27
C ASP A 325 20.14 5.10 9.00
N LYS A 326 19.22 4.88 9.95
CA LYS A 326 19.09 3.62 10.66
C LYS A 326 18.62 2.52 9.72
N ILE A 327 17.63 2.79 8.86
CA ILE A 327 17.17 1.84 7.82
C ILE A 327 18.33 1.46 6.89
N VAL A 328 19.08 2.45 6.39
CA VAL A 328 20.21 2.25 5.48
C VAL A 328 21.35 1.49 6.18
N SER A 329 21.63 1.76 7.45
CA SER A 329 22.64 1.02 8.22
C SER A 329 22.26 -0.46 8.41
N MET A 330 20.97 -0.76 8.62
CA MET A 330 20.47 -2.14 8.72
C MET A 330 20.52 -2.87 7.38
N PHE A 331 20.28 -2.14 6.28
CA PHE A 331 20.45 -2.65 4.92
C PHE A 331 21.90 -3.04 4.63
N LYS A 332 22.86 -2.16 4.96
CA LYS A 332 24.30 -2.39 4.74
C LYS A 332 24.93 -3.40 5.71
N SER A 333 24.35 -3.57 6.89
CA SER A 333 24.87 -4.50 7.90
C SER A 333 24.63 -5.96 7.50
N PRO A 334 25.59 -6.89 7.64
CA PRO A 334 25.34 -8.31 7.42
C PRO A 334 24.59 -8.97 8.58
N LYS A 335 24.46 -8.30 9.74
CA LYS A 335 23.85 -8.86 10.95
C LYS A 335 22.34 -8.61 10.99
N SER A 336 21.62 -9.46 11.71
CA SER A 336 20.23 -9.20 12.10
C SER A 336 20.18 -8.24 13.29
N SER A 337 19.08 -7.52 13.44
CA SER A 337 18.79 -6.60 14.55
C SER A 337 17.35 -6.79 15.02
N GLU A 338 16.89 -5.97 15.97
CA GLU A 338 15.49 -5.93 16.39
C GLU A 338 14.52 -5.69 15.24
N PHE A 339 14.92 -4.88 14.25
CA PHE A 339 14.08 -4.49 13.11
C PHE A 339 14.53 -5.13 11.79
N SER A 340 15.52 -6.03 11.81
CA SER A 340 16.02 -6.64 10.58
C SER A 340 16.39 -8.11 10.72
N LYS A 341 16.10 -8.88 9.67
CA LYS A 341 16.42 -10.31 9.60
C LYS A 341 17.14 -10.63 8.30
N VAL A 342 18.17 -11.45 8.39
CA VAL A 342 18.80 -12.08 7.22
C VAL A 342 18.34 -13.52 7.14
N THR A 343 17.74 -13.90 6.01
CA THR A 343 17.15 -15.22 5.80
C THR A 343 17.78 -15.87 4.59
N GLU A 344 18.26 -17.10 4.73
CA GLU A 344 18.68 -17.91 3.56
C GLU A 344 17.48 -18.15 2.65
N LEU A 345 17.66 -17.99 1.34
CA LEU A 345 16.60 -18.14 0.35
C LEU A 345 15.85 -19.49 0.47
N LYS A 346 16.56 -20.58 0.81
CA LYS A 346 15.99 -21.92 1.02
C LYS A 346 15.09 -22.05 2.27
N LYS A 347 15.26 -21.15 3.24
CA LYS A 347 14.51 -21.12 4.52
C LYS A 347 13.42 -20.05 4.51
N LEU A 348 13.25 -19.35 3.40
CA LEU A 348 12.28 -18.27 3.26
C LEU A 348 10.88 -18.86 3.21
N TYR A 349 9.98 -18.30 4.01
CA TYR A 349 8.55 -18.57 3.86
C TYR A 349 8.06 -17.83 2.61
N VAL A 350 7.94 -18.56 1.51
CA VAL A 350 7.69 -17.96 0.20
C VAL A 350 6.29 -17.36 0.07
N ASP A 351 5.34 -17.74 0.94
CA ASP A 351 3.95 -17.32 0.84
C ASP A 351 3.70 -15.91 1.40
N ASP A 352 4.60 -15.38 2.23
CA ASP A 352 4.57 -14.00 2.74
C ASP A 352 6.01 -13.46 2.85
N LEU A 353 6.39 -12.57 1.94
CA LEU A 353 7.71 -11.96 1.90
C LEU A 353 7.81 -10.64 2.69
N ARG A 354 6.75 -10.21 3.39
CA ARG A 354 6.78 -8.95 4.14
C ARG A 354 7.84 -9.00 5.23
N ALA A 355 8.46 -7.84 5.49
CA ALA A 355 9.54 -7.80 6.46
C ALA A 355 9.06 -8.08 7.89
N SER A 356 7.91 -7.54 8.28
CA SER A 356 7.29 -7.79 9.58
C SER A 356 7.09 -9.29 9.85
N HIS A 357 6.69 -10.06 8.84
CA HIS A 357 6.60 -11.51 8.94
C HIS A 357 7.98 -12.10 9.30
N HIS A 358 9.03 -11.83 8.53
CA HIS A 358 10.33 -12.45 8.78
C HIS A 358 11.09 -11.93 10.01
N VAL A 359 10.85 -10.70 10.44
CA VAL A 359 11.49 -10.08 11.60
C VAL A 359 10.82 -10.54 12.90
N HIS A 360 9.49 -10.51 12.96
CA HIS A 360 8.74 -10.79 14.20
C HIS A 360 8.28 -12.24 14.33
N THR A 361 8.39 -13.06 13.28
CA THR A 361 8.12 -14.49 13.42
C THR A 361 9.18 -15.10 14.32
N THR A 362 8.81 -15.26 15.59
CA THR A 362 9.46 -16.18 16.51
C THR A 362 9.56 -17.50 15.77
N LYS A 363 10.77 -18.03 15.57
CA LYS A 363 10.99 -19.35 14.97
C LYS A 363 9.87 -20.27 15.43
N LEU A 364 8.98 -20.65 14.51
CA LEU A 364 8.00 -21.70 14.74
C LEU A 364 8.80 -22.96 15.03
N THR A 365 9.16 -23.15 16.29
CA THR A 365 9.74 -24.41 16.75
C THR A 365 8.73 -25.50 16.43
N LYS A 366 9.18 -26.69 16.04
CA LYS A 366 8.39 -27.85 15.57
C LYS A 366 7.30 -28.38 16.54
N LYS A 367 6.90 -27.62 17.57
CA LYS A 367 5.91 -27.95 18.60
C LYS A 367 4.83 -26.87 18.80
N THR A 368 4.61 -26.00 17.81
CA THR A 368 3.53 -25.01 17.89
C THR A 368 2.27 -25.56 17.24
N LEU A 369 1.17 -25.63 17.99
CA LEU A 369 -0.16 -26.00 17.48
C LEU A 369 -0.75 -24.81 16.72
N LEU A 370 -1.15 -25.00 15.48
CA LEU A 370 -1.84 -24.01 14.66
C LEU A 370 -3.33 -24.34 14.58
N LEU A 371 -4.15 -23.34 14.26
CA LEU A 371 -5.60 -23.56 14.08
C LEU A 371 -5.88 -24.60 13.00
N LYS A 372 -5.12 -24.61 11.90
CA LYS A 372 -5.24 -25.63 10.82
C LYS A 372 -4.92 -27.05 11.23
N ASP A 373 -4.26 -27.23 12.37
CA ASP A 373 -3.92 -28.57 12.89
C ASP A 373 -5.12 -29.17 13.66
N LEU A 374 -6.18 -28.37 13.91
CA LEU A 374 -7.45 -28.84 14.46
C LEU A 374 -8.39 -29.29 13.33
N ASP A 375 -9.27 -30.24 13.65
CA ASP A 375 -10.25 -30.77 12.69
C ASP A 375 -11.46 -29.83 12.59
N LEU A 376 -11.38 -28.88 11.65
CA LEU A 376 -12.43 -27.90 11.40
C LEU A 376 -12.62 -27.55 9.91
N GLU A 377 -13.82 -27.06 9.60
CA GLU A 377 -14.16 -26.44 8.34
C GLU A 377 -14.31 -24.93 8.52
N ILE A 378 -13.78 -24.14 7.57
CA ILE A 378 -14.01 -22.70 7.52
C ILE A 378 -14.79 -22.35 6.26
N PHE A 379 -15.93 -21.69 6.42
CA PHE A 379 -16.73 -21.21 5.31
C PHE A 379 -17.38 -19.85 5.62
N ARG A 380 -17.88 -19.20 4.57
CA ARG A 380 -18.57 -17.91 4.70
C ARG A 380 -20.07 -18.10 4.72
N GLY A 381 -20.74 -17.25 5.50
CA GLY A 381 -22.18 -17.13 5.49
C GLY A 381 -22.71 -16.76 4.10
N GLN A 382 -24.00 -16.99 3.89
CA GLN A 382 -24.63 -16.91 2.58
C GLN A 382 -25.83 -15.98 2.64
N ARG A 383 -26.05 -15.20 1.57
CA ARG A 383 -27.33 -14.55 1.36
C ARG A 383 -28.27 -15.52 0.68
N VAL A 384 -29.49 -15.65 1.21
CA VAL A 384 -30.57 -16.40 0.59
C VAL A 384 -31.46 -15.41 -0.15
N HIS A 385 -31.65 -15.64 -1.44
CA HIS A 385 -32.52 -14.86 -2.31
C HIS A 385 -33.41 -15.87 -3.03
N ASP A 386 -34.72 -15.63 -3.04
CA ASP A 386 -35.65 -16.48 -3.79
C ASP A 386 -35.36 -16.34 -5.29
N ILE A 387 -35.11 -17.47 -5.96
CA ILE A 387 -34.89 -17.52 -7.41
C ILE A 387 -36.22 -17.75 -8.14
N VAL A 388 -37.18 -18.39 -7.46
CA VAL A 388 -38.49 -18.76 -8.00
C VAL A 388 -39.57 -18.45 -6.97
N ASP A 389 -40.66 -17.82 -7.41
CA ASP A 389 -41.87 -17.65 -6.61
C ASP A 389 -42.56 -19.02 -6.46
N SER A 390 -42.31 -19.66 -5.32
CA SER A 390 -42.89 -20.95 -4.93
C SER A 390 -43.79 -20.77 -3.71
N THR A 391 -44.87 -21.54 -3.67
CA THR A 391 -45.81 -21.59 -2.54
C THR A 391 -45.27 -22.37 -1.34
N HIS A 392 -44.21 -23.17 -1.53
CA HIS A 392 -43.58 -23.95 -0.46
C HIS A 392 -42.32 -23.21 0.01
N LYS A 393 -42.45 -22.49 1.13
CA LYS A 393 -41.35 -21.79 1.80
C LYS A 393 -41.12 -22.38 3.19
N ILE A 394 -39.89 -22.29 3.68
CA ILE A 394 -39.55 -22.63 5.06
C ILE A 394 -39.12 -21.38 5.82
N LYS A 395 -39.39 -21.38 7.12
CA LYS A 395 -38.91 -20.35 8.04
C LYS A 395 -37.48 -20.63 8.47
N TYR A 396 -36.69 -19.57 8.56
CA TYR A 396 -35.32 -19.61 9.08
C TYR A 396 -34.92 -18.23 9.62
N PHE A 397 -33.88 -18.17 10.44
CA PHE A 397 -33.30 -16.93 10.92
C PHE A 397 -32.08 -16.51 10.08
N ASP A 398 -32.07 -15.28 9.60
CA ASP A 398 -30.92 -14.66 8.92
C ASP A 398 -30.06 -13.91 9.95
N LEU A 399 -29.07 -14.63 10.48
CA LEU A 399 -28.23 -14.22 11.60
C LEU A 399 -27.20 -13.19 11.15
N GLY A 400 -27.21 -12.03 11.82
CA GLY A 400 -26.25 -10.95 11.64
C GLY A 400 -25.29 -10.80 12.83
N ILE A 401 -24.30 -9.93 12.65
CA ILE A 401 -23.34 -9.58 13.72
C ILE A 401 -24.05 -8.94 14.93
N ALA A 402 -25.22 -8.33 14.74
CA ALA A 402 -26.02 -7.76 15.82
C ALA A 402 -26.63 -8.82 16.74
N ASP A 403 -26.81 -10.06 16.26
CA ASP A 403 -27.34 -11.18 17.04
C ASP A 403 -26.23 -11.90 17.85
N PHE A 404 -24.97 -11.45 17.76
CA PHE A 404 -23.90 -12.00 18.56
C PHE A 404 -24.10 -11.62 20.03
N ALA A 405 -24.15 -12.61 20.90
CA ALA A 405 -24.03 -12.40 22.33
C ALA A 405 -22.71 -11.66 22.64
N GLN A 406 -22.75 -10.73 23.60
CA GLN A 406 -21.57 -9.98 24.02
C GLN A 406 -20.48 -10.90 24.59
N PHE A 407 -20.91 -11.96 25.28
CA PHE A 407 -20.10 -13.06 25.76
C PHE A 407 -21.00 -14.26 26.00
N GLY A 408 -20.41 -15.45 26.04
CA GLY A 408 -21.11 -16.71 26.14
C GLY A 408 -21.82 -17.15 24.86
N PHE A 409 -22.70 -18.13 24.98
CA PHE A 409 -23.48 -18.71 23.89
C PHE A 409 -24.51 -17.72 23.33
N SER A 410 -24.66 -17.70 22.01
CA SER A 410 -25.77 -17.05 21.31
C SER A 410 -26.92 -18.02 21.08
N GLU A 411 -28.12 -17.60 21.47
CA GLU A 411 -29.32 -18.45 21.55
C GLU A 411 -30.56 -17.82 20.92
N LYS A 412 -30.58 -16.50 20.77
CA LYS A 412 -31.75 -15.75 20.30
C LYS A 412 -31.39 -14.99 19.06
N PHE A 413 -32.17 -15.17 18.00
CA PHE A 413 -32.00 -14.49 16.73
C PHE A 413 -33.25 -13.68 16.43
N SER A 414 -33.06 -12.45 15.95
CA SER A 414 -34.17 -11.50 15.83
C SER A 414 -34.83 -11.46 14.44
N ASN A 415 -34.10 -11.90 13.41
CA ASN A 415 -34.47 -11.69 12.01
C ASN A 415 -34.99 -12.98 11.36
N GLU A 416 -36.25 -13.33 11.64
CA GLU A 416 -36.95 -14.46 10.99
C GLU A 416 -37.33 -14.10 9.54
N LYS A 417 -37.10 -15.02 8.62
CA LYS A 417 -37.41 -14.91 7.20
C LYS A 417 -38.01 -16.20 6.67
N GLU A 418 -38.63 -16.09 5.49
CA GLU A 418 -39.15 -17.21 4.73
C GLU A 418 -38.49 -17.25 3.35
N SER A 419 -38.20 -18.45 2.83
CA SER A 419 -37.65 -18.61 1.49
C SER A 419 -37.97 -19.98 0.88
N SER A 420 -38.04 -20.03 -0.45
CA SER A 420 -38.24 -21.25 -1.24
C SER A 420 -36.95 -22.04 -1.48
N GLU A 421 -35.78 -21.48 -1.14
CA GLU A 421 -34.45 -22.09 -1.34
C GLU A 421 -34.10 -23.15 -0.27
N ILE A 422 -35.00 -24.10 -0.02
CA ILE A 422 -34.91 -25.10 1.07
C ILE A 422 -33.55 -25.82 1.10
N ALA A 423 -33.08 -26.29 -0.07
CA ALA A 423 -31.82 -27.04 -0.15
C ALA A 423 -30.60 -26.18 0.27
N LYS A 424 -30.60 -24.89 -0.08
CA LYS A 424 -29.53 -23.96 0.31
C LYS A 424 -29.58 -23.69 1.80
N ILE A 425 -30.78 -23.52 2.35
CA ILE A 425 -30.98 -23.23 3.77
C ILE A 425 -30.51 -24.42 4.62
N LEU A 426 -30.91 -25.65 4.27
CA LEU A 426 -30.45 -26.86 4.97
C LEU A 426 -28.93 -27.07 4.83
N LYS A 427 -28.36 -26.79 3.66
CA LYS A 427 -26.91 -26.93 3.42
C LYS A 427 -26.07 -26.00 4.28
N TYR A 428 -26.50 -24.75 4.43
CA TYR A 428 -25.77 -23.71 5.16
C TYR A 428 -26.33 -23.44 6.56
N SER A 429 -27.19 -24.33 7.07
CA SER A 429 -27.70 -24.18 8.43
C SER A 429 -26.55 -24.22 9.42
N LEU A 430 -26.64 -23.31 10.37
CA LEU A 430 -25.75 -23.27 11.52
C LEU A 430 -26.05 -24.45 12.44
N ARG A 431 -25.03 -24.89 13.18
CA ARG A 431 -25.07 -26.03 14.08
C ARG A 431 -24.63 -25.62 15.50
N PRO A 432 -25.04 -26.39 16.52
CA PRO A 432 -24.46 -26.26 17.85
C PRO A 432 -22.93 -26.16 17.81
N TYR A 433 -22.37 -25.26 18.62
CA TYR A 433 -20.93 -24.99 18.72
C TYR A 433 -20.24 -24.41 17.48
N ASP A 434 -20.95 -24.06 16.41
CA ASP A 434 -20.36 -23.25 15.34
C ASP A 434 -19.84 -21.93 15.93
N LEU A 435 -18.57 -21.61 15.64
CA LEU A 435 -17.93 -20.39 16.07
C LEU A 435 -18.00 -19.36 14.94
N LEU A 436 -18.50 -18.17 15.26
CA LEU A 436 -18.83 -17.13 14.29
C LEU A 436 -17.90 -15.93 14.47
N LEU A 437 -17.34 -15.44 13.36
CA LEU A 437 -16.45 -14.27 13.32
C LEU A 437 -16.99 -13.23 12.35
N SER A 438 -16.93 -11.95 12.72
CA SER A 438 -17.22 -10.86 11.77
C SER A 438 -16.20 -10.86 10.62
N LEU A 439 -16.61 -10.93 9.36
CA LEU A 439 -15.70 -10.94 8.21
C LEU A 439 -14.85 -9.66 8.09
N ARG A 440 -15.39 -8.52 8.55
CA ARG A 440 -14.76 -7.20 8.47
C ARG A 440 -14.85 -6.48 9.80
N GLY A 441 -13.89 -5.61 10.09
CA GLY A 441 -13.95 -4.69 11.22
C GLY A 441 -12.58 -4.33 11.77
N VAL A 442 -12.50 -3.27 12.58
CA VAL A 442 -11.27 -2.93 13.33
C VAL A 442 -11.21 -3.71 14.64
N MET A 443 -12.37 -4.04 15.22
CA MET A 443 -12.48 -4.87 16.41
C MET A 443 -13.16 -6.20 16.03
N PRO A 444 -12.45 -7.34 16.14
CA PRO A 444 -13.03 -8.63 15.81
C PRO A 444 -14.19 -8.96 16.77
N LYS A 445 -15.35 -9.29 16.21
CA LYS A 445 -16.48 -9.82 16.98
C LYS A 445 -16.51 -11.33 16.83
N VAL A 446 -16.61 -12.01 17.97
CA VAL A 446 -16.59 -13.47 18.09
C VAL A 446 -17.85 -13.91 18.81
N SER A 447 -18.47 -14.97 18.34
CA SER A 447 -19.60 -15.63 19.00
C SER A 447 -19.50 -17.14 18.87
N ILE A 448 -20.14 -17.88 19.76
CA ILE A 448 -20.32 -19.33 19.68
C ILE A 448 -21.79 -19.67 19.86
N LEU A 449 -22.25 -20.65 19.09
CA LEU A 449 -23.65 -21.09 19.10
C LEU A 449 -23.95 -22.09 20.21
N SER A 450 -25.12 -21.93 20.82
CA SER A 450 -25.56 -22.76 21.95
C SER A 450 -25.75 -24.23 21.60
N PRO A 451 -25.53 -25.17 22.56
CA PRO A 451 -25.94 -26.56 22.40
C PRO A 451 -27.44 -26.73 22.13
N ASN A 452 -28.28 -25.82 22.61
CA ASN A 452 -29.74 -25.96 22.59
C ASN A 452 -30.40 -25.41 21.30
N LEU A 453 -29.73 -25.51 20.16
CA LEU A 453 -30.21 -24.98 18.87
C LEU A 453 -31.00 -25.99 18.01
N GLU A 454 -31.33 -27.16 18.54
CA GLU A 454 -31.82 -28.31 17.76
C GLU A 454 -33.03 -28.02 16.87
N ASP A 455 -33.94 -27.13 17.30
CA ASP A 455 -35.14 -26.76 16.54
C ASP A 455 -35.04 -25.39 15.83
N THR A 456 -33.88 -24.71 15.91
CA THR A 456 -33.71 -23.36 15.36
C THR A 456 -32.92 -23.40 14.07
N LEU A 457 -33.62 -23.16 12.95
CA LEU A 457 -33.00 -23.12 11.64
C LEU A 457 -32.43 -21.71 11.38
N ALA A 458 -31.11 -21.57 11.40
CA ALA A 458 -30.44 -20.27 11.23
C ALA A 458 -29.34 -20.34 10.18
N ILE A 459 -29.13 -19.24 9.44
CA ILE A 459 -28.06 -19.06 8.47
C ILE A 459 -27.32 -17.78 8.80
N ALA A 460 -25.99 -17.83 8.83
CA ALA A 460 -25.16 -16.65 8.96
C ALA A 460 -25.13 -15.86 7.64
N ASN A 461 -25.25 -14.54 7.73
CA ASN A 461 -25.15 -13.67 6.56
C ASN A 461 -23.72 -13.64 5.96
N ALA A 462 -23.58 -13.11 4.74
CA ALA A 462 -22.30 -13.06 4.03
C ALA A 462 -21.18 -12.23 4.70
N GLY A 463 -21.51 -11.46 5.74
CA GLY A 463 -20.55 -10.71 6.55
C GLY A 463 -19.94 -11.52 7.70
N ILE A 464 -20.17 -12.84 7.76
CA ILE A 464 -19.74 -13.71 8.86
C ILE A 464 -18.94 -14.89 8.31
N ILE A 465 -17.85 -15.24 9.00
CA ILE A 465 -17.08 -16.46 8.81
C ILE A 465 -17.50 -17.46 9.89
N ILE A 466 -17.71 -18.71 9.48
CA ILE A 466 -18.07 -19.82 10.36
C ILE A 466 -16.88 -20.76 10.45
N LEU A 467 -16.53 -21.14 11.67
CA LEU A 467 -15.57 -22.19 12.00
C LEU A 467 -16.36 -23.33 12.63
N ARG A 468 -16.42 -24.46 11.94
CA ARG A 468 -17.16 -25.65 12.35
C ARG A 468 -16.19 -26.75 12.72
N PHE A 469 -16.13 -27.07 14.01
CA PHE A 469 -15.26 -28.11 14.53
C PHE A 469 -15.98 -29.45 14.54
N GLN A 470 -15.24 -30.54 14.30
CA GLN A 470 -15.74 -31.90 14.57
C GLN A 470 -15.81 -32.18 16.08
N ASN A 471 -14.91 -31.57 16.84
CA ASN A 471 -14.84 -31.69 18.30
C ASN A 471 -15.34 -30.41 18.98
N LYS A 472 -16.39 -30.52 19.80
CA LYS A 472 -16.94 -29.38 20.54
C LYS A 472 -15.96 -28.76 21.54
N GLU A 473 -15.07 -29.57 22.13
CA GLU A 473 -14.08 -29.06 23.10
C GLU A 473 -13.10 -28.09 22.46
N ASP A 474 -12.75 -28.32 21.19
CA ASP A 474 -11.88 -27.42 20.43
C ASP A 474 -12.58 -26.10 20.07
N ALA A 475 -13.88 -26.15 19.75
CA ALA A 475 -14.69 -24.95 19.55
C ALA A 475 -14.79 -24.12 20.84
N LEU A 476 -15.04 -24.76 21.98
CA LEU A 476 -15.11 -24.11 23.30
C LEU A 476 -13.76 -23.52 23.71
N ALA A 477 -12.67 -24.28 23.53
CA ALA A 477 -11.32 -23.82 23.79
C ALA A 477 -10.95 -22.60 22.94
N LEU A 478 -11.27 -22.63 21.64
CA LEU A 478 -11.00 -21.49 20.76
C LEU A 478 -11.81 -20.27 21.14
N TYR A 479 -13.12 -20.43 21.39
CA TYR A 479 -13.96 -19.32 21.85
C TYR A 479 -13.38 -18.67 23.10
N CYS A 480 -13.08 -19.46 24.13
CA CYS A 480 -12.53 -18.96 25.39
C CYS A 480 -11.13 -18.34 25.22
N TYR A 481 -10.29 -18.89 24.34
CA TYR A 481 -9.00 -18.31 24.01
C TYR A 481 -9.17 -16.93 23.34
N LEU A 482 -10.03 -16.83 22.32
CA LEU A 482 -10.31 -15.59 21.59
C LEU A 482 -10.98 -14.54 22.48
N PHE A 483 -11.77 -14.97 23.48
CA PHE A 483 -12.33 -14.09 24.51
C PHE A 483 -11.25 -13.52 25.45
N SER A 484 -10.15 -14.24 25.67
CA SER A 484 -9.04 -13.75 26.50
C SER A 484 -8.28 -12.59 25.83
N LYS A 485 -7.63 -11.73 26.62
CA LYS A 485 -6.80 -10.62 26.09
C LYS A 485 -5.77 -11.10 25.07
N LYS A 486 -5.14 -12.26 25.30
CA LYS A 486 -4.11 -12.81 24.40
C LYS A 486 -4.70 -13.24 23.06
N GLY A 487 -5.79 -13.99 23.06
CA GLY A 487 -6.44 -14.43 21.83
C GLY A 487 -7.10 -13.29 21.08
N TYR A 488 -7.71 -12.34 21.80
CA TYR A 488 -8.23 -11.11 21.20
C TYR A 488 -7.14 -10.32 20.47
N SER A 489 -5.97 -10.13 21.08
CA SER A 489 -4.84 -9.45 20.43
C SER A 489 -4.32 -10.24 19.22
N ALA A 490 -4.22 -11.57 19.32
CA ALA A 490 -3.79 -12.42 18.21
C ALA A 490 -4.76 -12.35 17.03
N LEU A 491 -6.07 -12.36 17.30
CA LEU A 491 -7.09 -12.20 16.27
C LEU A 491 -7.09 -10.78 15.70
N SER A 492 -6.98 -9.75 16.53
CA SER A 492 -6.93 -8.34 16.07
C SER A 492 -5.74 -8.10 15.14
N TYR A 493 -4.58 -8.69 15.46
CA TYR A 493 -3.42 -8.64 14.58
C TYR A 493 -3.72 -9.22 13.18
N ILE A 494 -4.50 -10.29 13.07
CA ILE A 494 -4.92 -10.83 11.77
C ILE A 494 -5.78 -9.82 11.00
N TYR A 495 -6.73 -9.14 11.66
CA TYR A 495 -7.58 -8.14 11.02
C TYR A 495 -6.77 -6.93 10.54
N GLU A 496 -5.90 -6.39 11.39
CA GLU A 496 -5.07 -5.22 11.10
C GLU A 496 -4.06 -5.43 9.97
N ASN A 497 -3.69 -6.68 9.72
CA ASN A 497 -2.75 -7.08 8.67
C ASN A 497 -3.44 -7.69 7.44
N SER A 498 -4.77 -7.71 7.41
CA SER A 498 -5.54 -8.15 6.25
C SER A 498 -5.98 -6.98 5.38
N ALA A 499 -5.93 -7.13 4.05
CA ALA A 499 -6.35 -6.10 3.12
C ALA A 499 -7.80 -5.66 3.38
N GLU A 500 -8.03 -4.34 3.43
CA GLU A 500 -9.33 -3.72 3.74
C GLU A 500 -9.95 -4.15 5.09
N ASN A 501 -9.15 -4.66 6.03
CA ASN A 501 -9.60 -5.29 7.28
C ASN A 501 -10.56 -6.46 7.05
N ILE A 502 -10.41 -7.18 5.93
CA ILE A 502 -11.22 -8.36 5.57
C ILE A 502 -10.42 -9.62 5.89
N VAL A 503 -10.92 -10.43 6.81
CA VAL A 503 -10.24 -11.67 7.16
C VAL A 503 -10.35 -12.71 6.04
N ASN A 504 -9.20 -13.28 5.69
CA ASN A 504 -9.14 -14.46 4.82
C ASN A 504 -9.05 -15.73 5.69
N ALA A 505 -9.50 -16.87 5.14
CA ALA A 505 -9.48 -18.14 5.87
C ALA A 505 -8.05 -18.63 6.15
N GLU A 506 -7.11 -18.36 5.24
CA GLU A 506 -5.72 -18.81 5.34
C GLU A 506 -4.95 -18.16 6.49
N SER A 507 -5.14 -16.87 6.74
CA SER A 507 -4.53 -16.18 7.88
C SER A 507 -5.12 -16.68 9.20
N LEU A 508 -6.42 -16.99 9.26
CA LEU A 508 -7.03 -17.62 10.44
C LEU A 508 -6.45 -19.00 10.69
N LEU A 509 -6.31 -19.83 9.65
CA LEU A 509 -5.75 -21.18 9.74
C LEU A 509 -4.30 -21.19 10.27
N ASN A 510 -3.56 -20.10 10.06
CA ASN A 510 -2.20 -19.93 10.58
C ASN A 510 -2.16 -19.26 11.97
N LEU A 511 -3.29 -19.04 12.64
CA LEU A 511 -3.33 -18.58 14.03
C LEU A 511 -2.61 -19.57 14.93
N VAL A 512 -1.64 -19.06 15.68
CA VAL A 512 -0.86 -19.83 16.66
C VAL A 512 -1.66 -20.01 17.94
N LEU A 513 -1.86 -21.27 18.34
CA LEU A 513 -2.56 -21.62 19.57
C LEU A 513 -1.56 -21.84 20.71
N PRO A 514 -1.91 -21.45 21.96
CA PRO A 514 -1.04 -21.63 23.11
C PRO A 514 -0.86 -23.13 23.44
N LYS A 515 0.24 -23.50 24.11
CA LYS A 515 0.51 -24.90 24.47
C LYS A 515 -0.57 -25.54 25.33
N ASN A 516 -1.23 -24.74 26.17
CA ASN A 516 -2.34 -25.14 27.03
C ASN A 516 -3.70 -24.81 26.40
N PHE A 517 -3.81 -24.85 25.07
CA PHE A 517 -5.00 -24.47 24.32
C PHE A 517 -6.27 -25.18 24.81
N HIS A 518 -6.25 -26.51 24.94
CA HIS A 518 -7.44 -27.27 25.34
C HIS A 518 -7.93 -26.93 26.75
N ASP A 519 -7.06 -26.44 27.65
CA ASP A 519 -7.47 -26.04 29.01
C ASP A 519 -8.45 -24.85 29.00
N TYR A 520 -8.47 -24.06 27.92
CA TYR A 520 -9.38 -22.92 27.80
C TYR A 520 -10.85 -23.34 27.75
N ALA A 521 -11.20 -24.55 27.29
CA ALA A 521 -12.59 -25.02 27.21
C ALA A 521 -13.28 -24.97 28.59
N SER A 522 -12.54 -25.28 29.65
CA SER A 522 -13.03 -25.24 31.04
C SER A 522 -13.51 -23.86 31.50
N LYS A 523 -13.11 -22.78 30.80
CA LYS A 523 -13.52 -21.41 31.11
C LYS A 523 -14.92 -21.07 30.61
N MET A 524 -15.52 -21.86 29.73
CA MET A 524 -16.84 -21.57 29.20
C MET A 524 -17.91 -21.51 30.30
N GLN A 525 -17.87 -22.44 31.25
CA GLN A 525 -18.83 -22.44 32.36
C GLN A 525 -18.76 -21.14 33.17
N GLN A 526 -17.56 -20.66 33.46
CA GLN A 526 -17.36 -19.39 34.18
C GLN A 526 -17.90 -18.19 33.39
N ILE A 527 -17.77 -18.21 32.05
CA ILE A 527 -18.31 -17.17 31.17
C ILE A 527 -19.85 -17.19 31.19
N GLU A 528 -20.49 -18.36 31.14
CA GLU A 528 -21.96 -18.46 31.23
C GLU A 528 -22.50 -18.04 32.61
N GLU A 529 -21.84 -18.41 33.70
CA GLU A 529 -22.23 -17.99 35.06
C GLU A 529 -22.20 -16.46 35.19
N LEU A 530 -21.12 -15.83 34.73
CA LEU A 530 -21.00 -14.36 34.70
C LEU A 530 -22.03 -13.71 33.76
N LYS A 531 -22.42 -14.39 32.68
CA LYS A 531 -23.43 -13.90 31.77
C LYS A 531 -24.81 -13.84 32.41
N GLU A 532 -25.19 -14.88 33.15
CA GLU A 532 -26.45 -14.85 33.90
C GLU A 532 -26.46 -13.73 34.93
N GLU A 533 -25.35 -13.53 35.66
CA GLU A 533 -25.23 -12.45 36.63
C GLU A 533 -25.36 -11.07 35.96
N TYR A 534 -24.68 -10.86 34.83
CA TYR A 534 -24.79 -9.64 34.05
C TYR A 534 -26.24 -9.37 33.60
N LEU A 535 -26.93 -10.36 33.05
CA LEU A 535 -28.32 -10.20 32.61
C LEU A 535 -29.27 -9.87 33.77
N ARG A 536 -29.05 -10.45 34.96
CA ARG A 536 -29.81 -10.11 36.17
C ARG A 536 -29.57 -8.67 36.60
N LEU A 537 -28.32 -8.18 36.52
CA LEU A 537 -27.98 -6.80 36.84
C LEU A 537 -28.57 -5.82 35.82
N ASP A 538 -28.46 -6.13 34.53
CA ASP A 538 -29.01 -5.30 33.45
C ASP A 538 -30.54 -5.18 33.56
N ALA A 539 -31.24 -6.28 33.84
CA ALA A 539 -32.68 -6.26 34.12
C ALA A 539 -33.05 -5.37 35.32
N LYS A 540 -32.24 -5.39 36.41
CA LYS A 540 -32.45 -4.49 37.55
C LYS A 540 -32.23 -3.02 37.18
N VAL A 541 -31.22 -2.72 36.37
CA VAL A 541 -30.95 -1.36 35.88
C VAL A 541 -32.07 -0.87 34.98
N LEU A 542 -32.56 -1.71 34.07
CA LEU A 542 -33.71 -1.38 33.20
C LEU A 542 -34.96 -1.09 34.03
N LYS A 543 -35.26 -1.91 35.05
CA LYS A 543 -36.38 -1.66 35.95
C LYS A 543 -36.26 -0.33 36.68
N LEU A 544 -35.07 0.01 37.21
CA LEU A 544 -34.83 1.31 37.83
C LEU A 544 -35.04 2.46 36.84
N LYS A 545 -34.64 2.32 35.57
CA LYS A 545 -34.86 3.32 34.53
C LYS A 545 -36.33 3.54 34.18
N GLU A 546 -37.19 2.54 34.37
CA GLU A 546 -38.64 2.68 34.19
C GLU A 546 -39.33 3.32 35.41
N GLU A 547 -38.69 3.24 36.59
CA GLU A 547 -39.16 3.86 37.83
C GLU A 547 -38.78 5.36 37.94
N PHE A 548 -37.78 5.83 37.18
CA PHE A 548 -37.39 7.24 37.03
C PHE A 548 -38.07 7.88 35.82
#